data_AF-A0A7J9ZLX6-F1
#
_entry.id   AF-A0A7J9ZLX6-F1
#
_cell.length_a   1.000
_cell.length_b   1.000
_cell.length_c   1.000
_cell.angle_alpha   90.00
_cell.angle_beta   90.00
_cell.angle_gamma   90.00
#
_symmetry.space_group_name_H-M   'P 1'
#
loop_
_entity.id
_entity.type
_entity.pdbx_description
1 polymer ?
#
loop_
_entity_poly.entity_id
_entity_poly.type
_entity_poly.pdbx_seq_one_letter_code
_entity_poly.pdbx_strand_id
1 'polypeptide(L)'
;MRARGGIVALRSDRVLMTDGDSAERDVIEHPGAVAVVALDDTGEDWRVLLIRQYRHPAGRLLWEIPAGLRDVDDEEPQATAVRELAEEAALRAADWRSLVDFFPSPGVSEERIRIYLARGLTEIPPEERDFTPRHEEADMPVRWLELDAAVSRVLAGEIHNANAVAGVLAVAAARARGLDTLRPADAAEE
;
A
#
# COMPACT_ATOMS: atom_id res chain seq x y z
N MET A 1 15.51 12.85 19.46
CA MET A 1 14.40 13.34 18.62
C MET A 1 14.61 14.83 18.34
N ARG A 2 14.71 15.23 17.06
CA ARG A 2 14.93 16.61 16.60
C ARG A 2 13.63 17.37 16.28
N ALA A 3 12.60 16.68 15.79
CA ALA A 3 11.29 17.26 15.51
C ALA A 3 10.20 16.17 15.55
N ARG A 4 8.94 16.55 15.76
CA ARG A 4 7.78 15.63 15.73
C ARG A 4 6.60 16.30 15.05
N GLY A 5 6.02 15.62 14.06
CA GLY A 5 4.80 16.01 13.37
C GLY A 5 3.61 15.15 13.81
N GLY A 6 2.49 15.27 13.08
CA GLY A 6 1.27 14.50 13.35
C GLY A 6 1.39 13.01 12.98
N ILE A 7 2.17 12.68 11.95
CA ILE A 7 2.35 11.30 11.46
C ILE A 7 3.79 10.80 11.69
N VAL A 8 4.79 11.64 11.41
CA VAL A 8 6.21 11.26 11.45
C VAL A 8 7.01 12.05 12.48
N ALA A 9 8.14 11.50 12.90
CA ALA A 9 9.14 12.20 13.71
C ALA A 9 10.53 12.14 13.08
N LEU A 10 11.39 13.09 13.42
CA LEU A 10 12.79 13.11 12.99
C LEU A 10 13.70 12.77 14.18
N ARG A 11 14.46 11.68 14.06
CA ARG A 11 15.50 11.27 14.99
C ARG A 11 16.88 11.44 14.33
N SER A 12 17.91 11.65 15.13
CA SER A 12 19.30 11.60 14.67
C SER A 12 20.05 10.62 15.55
N ASP A 13 20.67 9.65 14.89
CA ASP A 13 21.42 8.58 15.54
C ASP A 13 22.90 8.75 15.24
N ARG A 14 23.74 8.33 16.19
CA ARG A 14 25.18 8.18 15.98
C ARG A 14 25.47 6.70 15.80
N VAL A 15 25.89 6.32 14.60
CA VAL A 15 26.15 4.93 14.23
C VAL A 15 27.66 4.70 14.21
N LEU A 16 28.10 3.65 14.89
CA LEU A 16 29.49 3.18 14.84
C LEU A 16 29.66 2.31 13.58
N MET A 17 30.62 2.69 12.74
CA MET A 17 30.97 1.98 11.51
C MET A 17 31.98 0.86 11.79
N THR A 18 32.11 -0.06 10.84
CA THR A 18 32.99 -1.23 10.96
C THR A 18 34.49 -0.88 11.00
N ASP A 19 34.85 0.30 10.50
CA ASP A 19 36.21 0.86 10.56
C ASP A 19 36.51 1.59 11.89
N GLY A 20 35.53 1.68 12.79
CA GLY A 20 35.65 2.35 14.08
C GLY A 20 35.31 3.84 14.06
N ASP A 21 35.02 4.42 12.89
CA ASP A 21 34.53 5.78 12.78
C ASP A 21 33.04 5.87 13.16
N SER A 22 32.58 7.07 13.50
CA SER A 22 31.16 7.30 13.80
C SER A 22 30.56 8.26 12.78
N ALA A 23 29.35 7.96 12.30
CA ALA A 23 28.60 8.85 11.44
C ALA A 23 27.23 9.20 12.05
N GLU A 24 26.77 10.42 11.81
CA GLU A 24 25.39 10.82 12.10
C GLU A 24 24.45 10.33 11.00
N ARG A 25 23.27 9.86 11.39
CA ARG A 25 22.19 9.46 10.49
C ARG A 25 20.89 10.07 10.96
N ASP A 26 20.25 10.82 10.07
CA ASP A 26 18.89 11.30 10.29
C ASP A 26 17.89 10.23 9.84
N VAL A 27 16.88 10.01 10.67
CA VAL A 27 15.89 8.94 10.51
C VAL A 27 14.49 9.54 10.65
N ILE A 28 13.65 9.32 9.64
CA ILE A 28 12.23 9.59 9.66
C ILE A 28 11.54 8.37 10.28
N GLU A 29 11.12 8.52 11.52
CA GLU A 29 10.27 7.57 12.22
C GLU A 29 8.87 7.64 11.60
N HIS A 30 8.39 6.49 11.12
CA HIS A 30 7.10 6.34 10.44
C HIS A 30 6.39 5.11 11.00
N PRO A 31 5.07 5.13 11.22
CA PRO A 31 4.32 3.96 11.73
C PRO A 31 4.33 2.75 10.77
N GLY A 32 4.89 2.88 9.57
CA GLY A 32 4.65 1.97 8.45
C GLY A 32 3.25 2.09 7.87
N ALA A 33 3.00 1.32 6.82
CA ALA A 33 1.74 1.32 6.10
C ALA A 33 1.42 -0.07 5.53
N VAL A 34 0.19 -0.22 5.08
CA VAL A 34 -0.25 -1.34 4.26
C VAL A 34 -0.89 -0.81 2.99
N ALA A 35 -0.90 -1.64 1.95
CA ALA A 35 -1.64 -1.35 0.72
C ALA A 35 -2.30 -2.62 0.19
N VAL A 36 -3.29 -2.48 -0.68
CA VAL A 36 -4.10 -3.59 -1.16
C VAL A 36 -4.24 -3.55 -2.67
N VAL A 37 -3.74 -4.59 -3.34
CA VAL A 37 -4.15 -4.87 -4.72
C VAL A 37 -5.44 -5.67 -4.65
N ALA A 38 -6.57 -4.99 -4.88
CA ALA A 38 -7.85 -5.65 -5.10
C ALA A 38 -7.89 -6.19 -6.54
N LEU A 39 -7.89 -7.50 -6.67
CA LEU A 39 -7.85 -8.21 -7.94
C LEU A 39 -9.19 -8.86 -8.23
N ASP A 40 -9.77 -8.51 -9.38
CA ASP A 40 -10.84 -9.27 -10.01
C ASP A 40 -10.22 -10.19 -11.07
N ASP A 41 -10.12 -11.48 -10.73
CA ASP A 41 -9.63 -12.56 -11.58
C ASP A 41 -10.75 -13.48 -12.09
N THR A 42 -12.01 -13.03 -12.02
CA THR A 42 -13.19 -13.84 -12.40
C THR A 42 -13.52 -13.81 -13.89
N GLY A 43 -13.08 -12.76 -14.59
CA GLY A 43 -13.28 -12.56 -16.04
C GLY A 43 -12.16 -13.16 -16.90
N GLU A 44 -12.30 -13.03 -18.22
CA GLU A 44 -11.24 -13.41 -19.18
C GLU A 44 -9.96 -12.58 -18.95
N ASP A 45 -10.12 -11.28 -18.70
CA ASP A 45 -9.04 -10.36 -18.38
C ASP A 45 -9.06 -9.99 -16.89
N TRP A 46 -7.91 -10.11 -16.25
CA TRP A 46 -7.74 -9.72 -14.85
C TRP A 46 -7.77 -8.21 -14.71
N ARG A 47 -8.44 -7.70 -13.68
CA ARG A 47 -8.55 -6.26 -13.42
C ARG A 47 -8.09 -5.91 -12.01
N VAL A 48 -7.43 -4.77 -11.88
CA VAL A 48 -7.01 -4.20 -10.60
C VAL A 48 -7.75 -2.89 -10.35
N LEU A 49 -8.08 -2.65 -9.08
CA LEU A 49 -8.65 -1.38 -8.65
C LEU A 49 -7.55 -0.36 -8.39
N LEU A 50 -7.73 0.83 -8.94
CA LEU A 50 -6.93 2.01 -8.63
C LEU A 50 -7.82 3.11 -8.06
N ILE A 51 -7.27 3.90 -7.16
CA ILE A 51 -7.85 5.13 -6.62
C ILE A 51 -7.04 6.33 -7.13
N ARG A 52 -7.65 7.52 -7.10
CA ARG A 52 -6.98 8.75 -7.55
C ARG A 52 -6.94 9.81 -6.46
N GLN A 53 -5.81 9.88 -5.76
CA GLN A 53 -5.64 10.73 -4.58
C GLN A 53 -4.71 11.91 -4.87
N TYR A 54 -4.98 13.06 -4.27
CA TYR A 54 -4.06 14.19 -4.29
C TYR A 54 -2.96 13.97 -3.27
N ARG A 55 -1.70 14.05 -3.67
CA ARG A 55 -0.57 14.00 -2.74
C ARG A 55 0.11 15.35 -2.70
N HIS A 56 -0.11 16.10 -1.60
CA HIS A 56 0.46 17.43 -1.43
C HIS A 56 1.99 17.49 -1.64
N PRO A 57 2.82 16.56 -1.11
CA PRO A 57 4.27 16.59 -1.35
C PRO A 57 4.67 16.47 -2.83
N ALA A 58 3.86 15.76 -3.63
CA ALA A 58 4.07 15.64 -5.08
C ALA A 58 3.39 16.75 -5.89
N GLY A 59 2.49 17.51 -5.26
CA GLY A 59 1.68 18.56 -5.90
C GLY A 59 0.78 18.06 -7.03
N ARG A 60 0.37 16.78 -7.01
CA ARG A 60 -0.31 16.10 -8.12
C ARG A 60 -1.34 15.09 -7.62
N LEU A 61 -2.34 14.82 -8.48
CA LEU A 61 -3.21 13.65 -8.37
C LEU A 61 -2.46 12.42 -8.89
N LEU A 62 -2.29 11.41 -8.04
CA LEU A 62 -1.64 10.15 -8.38
C LEU A 62 -2.67 9.04 -8.49
N TRP A 63 -2.41 8.10 -9.40
CA TRP A 63 -3.09 6.81 -9.37
C TRP A 63 -2.39 5.92 -8.34
N GLU A 64 -3.16 5.44 -7.37
CA GLU A 64 -2.69 4.63 -6.26
C GLU A 64 -3.54 3.36 -6.15
N ILE A 65 -3.10 2.42 -5.31
CA ILE A 65 -3.93 1.32 -4.82
C ILE A 65 -4.38 1.68 -3.39
N PRO A 66 -5.50 1.13 -2.88
CA PRO A 66 -5.93 1.40 -1.52
C PRO A 66 -4.82 1.18 -0.50
N ALA A 67 -4.64 2.10 0.44
CA ALA A 67 -3.53 2.07 1.37
C ALA A 67 -3.78 2.94 2.61
N GLY A 68 -3.27 2.48 3.76
CA GLY A 68 -3.38 3.24 5.01
C GLY A 68 -2.22 3.01 5.95
N LEU A 69 -2.12 3.93 6.90
CA LEU A 69 -1.10 3.92 7.94
C LEU A 69 -1.41 2.84 8.98
N ARG A 70 -0.36 2.31 9.62
CA ARG A 70 -0.51 1.44 10.79
C ARG A 70 -0.52 2.30 12.06
N ASP A 71 -1.54 3.14 12.19
CA ASP A 71 -1.65 4.16 13.24
C ASP A 71 -2.65 3.80 14.35
N VAL A 72 -3.22 2.59 14.30
CA VAL A 72 -4.04 2.01 15.35
C VAL A 72 -3.19 1.08 16.21
N ASP A 73 -3.12 1.37 17.51
CA ASP A 73 -2.36 0.57 18.47
C ASP A 73 -2.85 -0.89 18.48
N ASP A 74 -1.90 -1.84 18.46
CA ASP A 74 -2.13 -3.29 18.47
C ASP A 74 -3.00 -3.83 17.31
N GLU A 75 -3.23 -3.05 16.23
CA GLU A 75 -3.91 -3.51 15.02
C GLU A 75 -2.93 -4.32 14.15
N GLU A 76 -3.30 -5.58 13.86
CA GLU A 76 -2.54 -6.42 12.94
C GLU A 76 -2.53 -5.80 11.53
N PRO A 77 -1.41 -5.82 10.78
CA PRO A 77 -1.33 -5.19 9.46
C PRO A 77 -2.42 -5.65 8.47
N GLN A 78 -2.84 -6.92 8.54
CA GLN A 78 -3.94 -7.40 7.71
C GLN A 78 -5.28 -6.75 8.07
N ALA A 79 -5.54 -6.49 9.36
CA ALA A 79 -6.76 -5.82 9.80
C ALA A 79 -6.80 -4.37 9.28
N THR A 80 -5.68 -3.65 9.34
CA THR A 80 -5.51 -2.35 8.68
C THR A 80 -5.85 -2.45 7.19
N ALA A 81 -5.30 -3.43 6.47
CA ALA A 81 -5.55 -3.59 5.04
C ALA A 81 -7.02 -3.88 4.69
N VAL A 82 -7.70 -4.68 5.52
CA VAL A 82 -9.14 -4.96 5.37
C VAL A 82 -9.96 -3.68 5.58
N ARG A 83 -9.63 -2.89 6.61
CA ARG A 83 -10.29 -1.62 6.91
C ARG A 83 -10.12 -0.61 5.78
N GLU A 84 -8.89 -0.41 5.30
CA GLU A 84 -8.59 0.54 4.22
C GLU A 84 -9.25 0.14 2.90
N LEU A 85 -9.30 -1.16 2.56
CA LEU A 85 -10.03 -1.62 1.38
C LEU A 85 -11.53 -1.31 1.48
N ALA A 86 -12.12 -1.45 2.67
CA ALA A 86 -13.51 -1.09 2.90
C ALA A 86 -13.71 0.42 2.79
N GLU A 87 -12.89 1.22 3.45
CA GLU A 87 -13.03 2.68 3.53
C GLU A 87 -12.82 3.37 2.17
N GLU A 88 -11.75 3.01 1.44
CA GLU A 88 -11.34 3.71 0.22
C GLU A 88 -11.97 3.15 -1.06
N ALA A 89 -12.38 1.87 -1.05
CA ALA A 89 -12.91 1.21 -2.24
C ALA A 89 -14.32 0.62 -2.05
N ALA A 90 -14.88 0.63 -0.83
CA ALA A 90 -16.15 0.00 -0.50
C ALA A 90 -16.19 -1.49 -0.90
N LEU A 91 -15.10 -2.22 -0.66
CA LEU A 91 -14.98 -3.64 -0.98
C LEU A 91 -14.65 -4.48 0.25
N ARG A 92 -15.12 -5.73 0.24
CA ARG A 92 -14.65 -6.82 1.09
C ARG A 92 -14.07 -7.92 0.22
N ALA A 93 -13.15 -8.71 0.77
CA ALA A 93 -12.49 -9.79 0.05
C ALA A 93 -12.51 -11.08 0.87
N ALA A 94 -12.68 -12.21 0.19
CA ALA A 94 -12.76 -13.54 0.80
C ALA A 94 -11.39 -14.24 0.91
N ASP A 95 -10.41 -13.87 0.09
CA ASP A 95 -9.07 -14.44 0.08
C ASP A 95 -8.00 -13.34 0.12
N TRP A 96 -7.05 -13.50 1.04
CA TRP A 96 -5.99 -12.54 1.32
C TRP A 96 -4.63 -13.23 1.29
N ARG A 97 -3.66 -12.63 0.60
CA ARG A 97 -2.26 -13.09 0.53
C ARG A 97 -1.31 -11.93 0.72
N SER A 98 -0.14 -12.20 1.31
CA SER A 98 0.95 -11.21 1.34
C SER A 98 1.62 -11.20 -0.04
N LEU A 99 1.55 -10.08 -0.75
CA LEU A 99 2.06 -9.95 -2.12
C LEU A 99 3.53 -9.56 -2.15
N VAL A 100 3.89 -8.42 -1.54
CA VAL A 100 5.26 -7.92 -1.50
C VAL A 100 5.44 -7.01 -0.29
N ASP A 101 6.63 -7.07 0.32
CA ASP A 101 7.08 -6.14 1.37
C ASP A 101 8.22 -5.31 0.81
N PHE A 102 8.27 -4.00 1.13
CA PHE A 102 9.39 -3.16 0.73
C PHE A 102 9.53 -1.93 1.63
N PHE A 103 10.73 -1.34 1.60
CA PHE A 103 11.03 -0.05 2.20
C PHE A 103 11.04 1.00 1.09
N PRO A 104 10.15 2.01 1.12
CA PRO A 104 10.11 3.03 0.07
C PRO A 104 11.37 3.89 0.02
N SER A 105 11.94 4.19 1.19
CA SER A 105 13.08 5.12 1.34
C SER A 105 14.07 4.66 2.42
N PRO A 106 14.71 3.48 2.27
CA PRO A 106 15.54 2.87 3.32
C PRO A 106 16.78 3.68 3.70
N GLY A 107 17.17 4.67 2.89
CA GLY A 107 18.27 5.58 3.21
C GLY A 107 17.95 6.61 4.29
N VAL A 108 16.67 6.83 4.63
CA VAL A 108 16.26 7.92 5.53
C VAL A 108 15.01 7.62 6.36
N SER A 109 14.17 6.63 6.01
CA SER A 109 12.94 6.34 6.75
C SER A 109 12.86 4.89 7.21
N GLU A 110 12.27 4.71 8.40
CA GLU A 110 11.88 3.41 8.94
C GLU A 110 10.56 2.89 8.34
N GLU A 111 9.93 3.66 7.44
CA GLU A 111 8.68 3.25 6.79
C GLU A 111 8.84 1.89 6.08
N ARG A 112 8.04 0.94 6.54
CA ARG A 112 7.85 -0.37 5.91
C ARG A 112 6.45 -0.45 5.35
N ILE A 113 6.33 -0.96 4.12
CA ILE A 113 5.06 -1.19 3.46
C ILE A 113 4.90 -2.67 3.16
N ARG A 114 3.73 -3.21 3.52
CA ARG A 114 3.25 -4.51 3.07
C ARG A 114 2.09 -4.31 2.11
N ILE A 115 2.23 -4.86 0.91
CA ILE A 115 1.13 -4.95 -0.05
C ILE A 115 0.46 -6.32 0.08
N TYR A 116 -0.85 -6.30 0.26
CA TYR A 116 -1.71 -7.47 0.24
C TYR A 116 -2.35 -7.65 -1.14
N LEU A 117 -2.58 -8.91 -1.52
CA LEU A 117 -3.46 -9.27 -2.62
C LEU A 117 -4.81 -9.69 -2.03
N ALA A 118 -5.89 -9.02 -2.45
CA ALA A 118 -7.26 -9.29 -2.04
C ALA A 118 -8.06 -9.84 -3.23
N ARG A 119 -8.70 -11.00 -3.06
CA ARG A 119 -9.50 -11.70 -4.08
C ARG A 119 -10.87 -12.13 -3.55
N GLY A 120 -11.75 -12.53 -4.47
CA GLY A 120 -13.13 -12.89 -4.12
C GLY A 120 -13.87 -11.66 -3.59
N LEU A 121 -13.88 -10.61 -4.40
CA LEU A 121 -14.31 -9.28 -4.01
C LEU A 121 -15.84 -9.16 -4.04
N THR A 122 -16.38 -8.47 -3.04
CA THR A 122 -17.80 -8.13 -2.94
C THR A 122 -17.93 -6.66 -2.56
N GLU A 123 -18.81 -5.92 -3.24
CA GLU A 123 -19.13 -4.54 -2.90
C GLU A 123 -19.86 -4.46 -1.55
N ILE A 124 -19.48 -3.47 -0.74
CA ILE A 124 -20.16 -3.11 0.50
C ILE A 124 -21.35 -2.21 0.15
N PRO A 125 -22.60 -2.66 0.38
CA PRO A 125 -23.78 -1.82 0.15
C PRO A 125 -23.73 -0.55 1.00
N PRO A 126 -24.21 0.60 0.50
CA PRO A 126 -24.19 1.87 1.24
C PRO A 126 -24.78 1.79 2.66
N GLU A 127 -25.81 0.98 2.87
CA GLU A 127 -26.46 0.76 4.16
C GLU A 127 -25.59 0.02 5.19
N GLU A 128 -24.54 -0.67 4.74
CA GLU A 128 -23.58 -1.39 5.58
C GLU A 128 -22.25 -0.64 5.77
N ARG A 129 -22.11 0.55 5.18
CA ARG A 129 -20.92 1.39 5.35
C ARG A 129 -21.03 2.13 6.67
N ASP A 130 -20.29 1.67 7.67
CA ASP A 130 -20.17 2.31 8.99
C ASP A 130 -19.03 3.35 9.07
N PHE A 131 -18.37 3.59 7.93
CA PHE A 131 -17.31 4.58 7.76
C PHE A 131 -17.81 5.81 7.00
N THR A 132 -17.26 6.97 7.35
CA THR A 132 -17.49 8.23 6.65
C THR A 132 -16.17 8.67 6.04
N PRO A 133 -16.02 8.64 4.69
CA PRO A 133 -14.82 9.12 4.01
C PRO A 133 -14.44 10.53 4.49
N ARG A 134 -13.17 10.75 4.83
CA ARG A 134 -12.72 12.05 5.38
C ARG A 134 -11.76 12.74 4.42
N HIS A 135 -11.81 14.07 4.39
CA HIS A 135 -10.85 14.92 3.67
C HIS A 135 -10.69 14.52 2.18
N GLU A 136 -9.48 14.07 1.81
CA GLU A 136 -9.10 13.74 0.43
C GLU A 136 -9.79 12.47 -0.10
N GLU A 137 -10.41 11.67 0.77
CA GLU A 137 -11.12 10.44 0.43
C GLU A 137 -12.58 10.67 0.02
N ALA A 138 -13.17 11.82 0.36
CA ALA A 138 -14.61 12.07 0.23
C ALA A 138 -15.14 12.03 -1.21
N ASP A 139 -14.29 12.37 -2.19
CA ASP A 139 -14.61 12.37 -3.62
C ASP A 139 -13.57 11.58 -4.42
N MET A 140 -12.89 10.61 -3.79
CA MET A 140 -11.77 9.90 -4.42
C MET A 140 -12.26 9.00 -5.57
N PRO A 141 -11.84 9.26 -6.83
CA PRO A 141 -12.27 8.44 -7.96
C PRO A 141 -11.68 7.04 -7.89
N VAL A 142 -12.56 6.03 -7.94
CA VAL A 142 -12.21 4.62 -8.08
C VAL A 142 -12.26 4.23 -9.55
N ARG A 143 -11.29 3.45 -10.02
CA ARG A 143 -11.25 2.94 -11.40
C ARG A 143 -10.70 1.52 -11.45
N TRP A 144 -11.46 0.65 -12.11
CA TRP A 144 -10.98 -0.64 -12.57
C TRP A 144 -10.17 -0.50 -13.85
N LEU A 145 -9.02 -1.15 -13.90
CA LEU A 145 -8.16 -1.23 -15.07
C LEU A 145 -7.72 -2.67 -15.29
N GLU A 146 -7.71 -3.11 -16.55
CA GLU A 146 -7.07 -4.38 -16.92
C GLU A 146 -5.62 -4.41 -16.44
N LEU A 147 -5.17 -5.54 -15.90
CA LEU A 147 -3.84 -5.69 -15.32
C LEU A 147 -2.75 -5.36 -16.34
N ASP A 148 -2.88 -5.84 -17.58
CA ASP A 148 -1.88 -5.58 -18.63
C ASP A 148 -1.86 -4.11 -19.07
N ALA A 149 -3.02 -3.43 -19.04
CA ALA A 149 -3.08 -1.99 -19.24
C ALA A 149 -2.45 -1.22 -18.07
N ALA A 150 -2.66 -1.67 -16.83
CA ALA A 150 -2.03 -1.09 -15.65
C ALA A 150 -0.50 -1.22 -15.70
N VAL A 151 0.01 -2.41 -16.06
CA VAL A 151 1.45 -2.64 -16.30
C VAL A 151 1.99 -1.70 -17.37
N SER A 152 1.28 -1.57 -18.49
CA SER A 152 1.68 -0.65 -19.57
C SER A 152 1.78 0.80 -19.10
N ARG A 153 0.84 1.25 -18.26
CA ARG A 153 0.84 2.60 -17.68
C ARG A 153 1.95 2.82 -16.65
N VAL A 154 2.29 1.80 -15.85
CA VAL A 154 3.46 1.84 -14.97
C VAL A 154 4.73 2.04 -15.81
N LEU A 155 4.93 1.22 -16.84
CA LEU A 155 6.12 1.27 -17.70
C LEU A 155 6.20 2.56 -18.54
N ALA A 156 5.05 3.15 -18.87
CA ALA A 156 4.97 4.44 -19.57
C ALA A 156 5.20 5.65 -18.65
N GLY A 157 5.32 5.45 -17.32
CA GLY A 157 5.46 6.56 -16.37
C GLY A 157 4.16 7.34 -16.17
N GLU A 158 3.01 6.69 -16.24
CA GLU A 158 1.70 7.31 -15.95
C GLU A 158 1.21 7.00 -14.53
N ILE A 159 1.69 5.89 -13.95
CA ILE A 159 1.48 5.50 -12.55
C ILE A 159 2.81 5.67 -11.82
N HIS A 160 2.83 6.54 -10.82
CA HIS A 160 4.05 7.00 -10.15
C HIS A 160 4.12 6.62 -8.67
N ASN A 161 2.98 6.34 -8.04
CA ASN A 161 2.92 5.97 -6.64
C ASN A 161 3.62 4.62 -6.44
N ALA A 162 4.54 4.55 -5.47
CA ALA A 162 5.39 3.38 -5.26
C ALA A 162 4.58 2.12 -4.94
N ASN A 163 3.50 2.23 -4.15
CA ASN A 163 2.64 1.10 -3.82
C ASN A 163 1.93 0.56 -5.06
N ALA A 164 1.37 1.45 -5.89
CA ALA A 164 0.72 1.05 -7.14
C ALA A 164 1.71 0.43 -8.13
N VAL A 165 2.89 1.03 -8.30
CA VAL A 165 3.96 0.48 -9.16
C VAL A 165 4.37 -0.91 -8.69
N ALA A 166 4.70 -1.06 -7.40
CA ALA A 166 5.12 -2.34 -6.83
C ALA A 166 4.00 -3.39 -6.90
N GLY A 167 2.78 -3.04 -6.48
CA GLY A 167 1.63 -3.95 -6.43
C GLY A 167 1.22 -4.44 -7.82
N VAL A 168 1.07 -3.55 -8.80
CA VAL A 168 0.69 -3.90 -10.17
C VAL A 168 1.72 -4.85 -10.80
N LEU A 169 3.00 -4.50 -10.71
CA LEU A 169 4.06 -5.34 -11.28
C LEU A 169 4.21 -6.67 -10.51
N ALA A 170 4.01 -6.68 -9.19
CA ALA A 170 4.06 -7.89 -8.39
C ALA A 170 2.90 -8.85 -8.71
N VAL A 171 1.66 -8.37 -8.88
CA VAL A 171 0.55 -9.23 -9.32
C VAL A 171 0.79 -9.77 -10.72
N ALA A 172 1.29 -8.96 -11.66
CA ALA A 172 1.64 -9.43 -12.99
C ALA A 172 2.71 -10.54 -12.97
N ALA A 173 3.72 -10.42 -12.10
CA ALA A 173 4.74 -11.44 -11.90
C ALA A 173 4.18 -12.69 -11.20
N ALA A 174 3.31 -12.52 -10.19
CA ALA A 174 2.68 -13.61 -9.47
C ALA A 174 1.71 -14.42 -10.36
N ARG A 175 0.99 -13.76 -11.27
CA ARG A 175 0.15 -14.41 -12.30
C ARG A 175 0.93 -15.48 -13.07
N ALA A 176 2.17 -15.17 -13.47
CA ALA A 176 3.02 -16.09 -14.21
C ALA A 176 3.54 -17.29 -13.38
N ARG A 177 3.55 -17.17 -12.05
CA ARG A 177 4.07 -18.18 -11.11
C ARG A 177 2.97 -18.97 -10.38
N GLY A 178 1.73 -18.49 -10.44
CA GLY A 178 0.60 -18.99 -9.68
C GLY A 178 0.41 -18.23 -8.37
N LEU A 179 -0.80 -17.70 -8.14
CA LEU A 179 -1.12 -16.88 -6.96
C LEU A 179 -1.06 -17.67 -5.64
N ASP A 180 -1.26 -18.99 -5.69
CA ASP A 180 -1.19 -19.86 -4.50
C ASP A 180 0.23 -20.03 -3.95
N THR A 181 1.25 -19.60 -4.70
CA THR A 181 2.65 -19.57 -4.25
C THR A 181 2.96 -18.38 -3.33
N LEU A 182 2.05 -17.41 -3.24
CA LEU A 182 2.20 -16.26 -2.36
C LEU A 182 2.11 -16.67 -0.89
N ARG A 183 2.81 -15.90 -0.06
CA ARG A 183 2.82 -16.12 1.39
C ARG A 183 1.40 -15.93 1.97
N PRO A 184 1.06 -16.65 3.06
CA PRO A 184 -0.13 -16.37 3.85
C PRO A 184 -0.24 -14.88 4.24
N ALA A 185 -1.45 -14.39 4.48
CA ALA A 185 -1.67 -12.99 4.87
C ALA A 185 -1.08 -12.65 6.25
N ASP A 186 -1.00 -13.64 7.14
CA ASP A 186 -0.42 -13.56 8.48
C ASP A 186 1.08 -13.91 8.51
N ALA A 187 1.73 -14.03 7.34
CA ALA A 187 3.15 -14.33 7.28
C ALA A 187 3.97 -13.24 7.98
N ALA A 188 4.98 -13.64 8.76
CA ALA A 188 5.85 -12.70 9.45
C ALA A 188 6.53 -11.72 8.48
N GLU A 189 6.76 -10.50 8.95
CA GLU A 189 7.60 -9.50 8.29
C GLU A 189 9.07 -9.75 8.64
N GLU A 190 9.91 -9.96 7.63
CA GLU A 190 11.38 -10.05 7.77
C GLU A 190 12.05 -8.68 7.65
#